data_AF-A0A3A8FCA4-F1
#
_entry.id   AF-A0A3A8FCA4-F1
#
_cell.length_a   1.000
_cell.length_b   1.000
_cell.length_c   1.000
_cell.angle_alpha   90.00
_cell.angle_beta   90.00
_cell.angle_gamma   90.00
#
_symmetry.space_group_name_H-M   'P 1'
#
loop_
_entity.id
_entity.type
_entity.pdbx_description
1 polymer ?
#
loop_
_entity_poly.entity_id
_entity_poly.type
_entity_poly.pdbx_seq_one_letter_code
_entity_poly.pdbx_strand_id
1 'polypeptide(L)' 'MIQQISQHELEHVYANAVNTIQSQMNFVDAVTELEQAARAGHGKAAMFLAELYYQGFRVERDSYKAQYWEKMATMQA' A
#
# COMPACT_ATOMS: atom_id res chain seq x y z
N MET A 1 8.48 -19.48 -11.50
CA MET A 1 9.44 -18.43 -11.09
C MET A 1 8.63 -17.34 -10.42
N ILE A 2 8.74 -17.18 -9.11
CA ILE A 2 8.07 -16.08 -8.41
C ILE A 2 8.96 -14.87 -8.67
N GLN A 3 8.47 -13.86 -9.38
CA GLN A 3 9.24 -12.65 -9.65
C GLN A 3 9.61 -12.02 -8.31
N GLN A 4 10.89 -12.12 -7.95
CA GLN A 4 11.41 -11.53 -6.73
C GLN A 4 11.55 -10.03 -7.01
N ILE A 5 10.49 -9.27 -6.73
CA ILE A 5 10.52 -7.81 -6.83
C ILE A 5 11.56 -7.32 -5.82
N SER A 6 12.56 -6.60 -6.30
CA SER A 6 13.62 -6.07 -5.43
C SER A 6 13.03 -5.03 -4.47
N GLN A 7 13.56 -4.94 -3.25
CA GLN A 7 13.15 -3.90 -2.28
C GLN A 7 13.20 -2.49 -2.89
N HIS A 8 14.20 -2.22 -3.73
CA HIS A 8 14.31 -0.97 -4.47
C HIS A 8 13.13 -0.72 -5.42
N GLU A 9 12.68 -1.74 -6.16
CA GLU A 9 11.52 -1.62 -7.05
C GLU A 9 10.25 -1.38 -6.23
N LEU A 10 10.10 -2.05 -5.08
CA LEU A 10 8.99 -1.83 -4.16
C LEU A 10 8.97 -0.41 -3.60
N GLU A 11 10.13 0.16 -3.25
CA GLU A 11 10.24 1.55 -2.80
C GLU A 11 9.87 2.55 -3.89
N HIS A 12 10.24 2.28 -5.15
CA HIS A 12 9.84 3.12 -6.29
C HIS A 12 8.33 3.07 -6.54
N VAL A 13 7.76 1.87 -6.56
CA VAL A 13 6.30 1.67 -6.70
C VAL A 13 5.55 2.36 -5.57
N TYR A 14 6.00 2.18 -4.32
CA TYR A 14 5.45 2.87 -3.16
C TYR A 14 5.47 4.39 -3.32
N ALA A 15 6.63 4.97 -3.67
CA ALA A 15 6.77 6.42 -3.79
C ALA A 15 5.87 6.99 -4.90
N ASN A 16 5.79 6.31 -6.05
CA ASN A 16 4.93 6.72 -7.16
C ASN A 16 3.44 6.62 -6.77
N ALA A 17 3.03 5.49 -6.22
CA ALA A 17 1.65 5.26 -5.83
C ALA A 17 1.18 6.27 -4.76
N VAL A 18 2.01 6.52 -3.74
CA VAL A 18 1.72 7.52 -2.69
C VAL A 18 1.62 8.93 -3.26
N ASN A 19 2.48 9.30 -4.22
CA ASN A 19 2.38 10.59 -4.90
C ASN A 19 1.09 10.70 -5.72
N THR A 20 0.74 9.63 -6.45
CA THR A 20 -0.46 9.55 -7.29
C THR A 20 -1.72 9.63 -6.45
N ILE A 21 -1.81 8.93 -5.32
CA ILE A 21 -2.96 9.01 -4.39
C ILE A 21 -3.14 10.43 -3.84
N GLN A 22 -2.06 11.15 -3.59
CA GLN A 22 -2.14 12.52 -3.07
C GLN A 22 -2.51 13.53 -4.16
N SER A 23 -1.93 13.41 -5.35
CA SER A 23 -1.95 14.43 -6.40
C SER A 23 -3.01 14.19 -7.48
N GLN A 24 -3.31 12.94 -7.81
CA GLN A 24 -4.16 12.58 -8.93
C GLN A 24 -5.57 12.17 -8.48
N MET A 25 -6.56 12.43 -9.35
CA MET A 25 -7.92 11.93 -9.17
C MET A 25 -8.05 10.44 -9.47
N ASN A 26 -7.24 9.90 -10.39
CA ASN A 26 -7.26 8.48 -10.73
C ASN A 26 -6.17 7.73 -9.94
N PHE A 27 -6.50 7.38 -8.70
CA PHE A 27 -5.59 6.72 -7.76
C PHE A 27 -5.88 5.23 -7.59
N VAL A 28 -6.87 4.67 -8.30
CA VAL A 28 -7.28 3.26 -8.18
C VAL A 28 -6.13 2.33 -8.56
N ASP A 29 -5.41 2.66 -9.63
CA ASP A 29 -4.22 1.93 -10.06
C ASP A 29 -3.12 1.99 -9.00
N ALA A 30 -2.87 3.18 -8.43
CA ALA A 30 -1.89 3.38 -7.37
C ALA A 30 -2.20 2.60 -6.08
N VAL A 31 -3.48 2.50 -5.69
CA VAL A 31 -3.89 1.64 -4.56
C VAL A 31 -3.58 0.18 -4.88
N THR A 32 -3.85 -0.27 -6.10
CA THR A 32 -3.55 -1.64 -6.55
C THR A 32 -2.04 -1.92 -6.53
N GLU A 33 -1.22 -0.95 -6.96
CA GLU A 33 0.23 -1.01 -6.91
C GLU A 33 0.76 -1.13 -5.46
N LEU A 34 0.19 -0.36 -4.53
CA LEU A 34 0.51 -0.47 -3.10
C LEU A 34 0.11 -1.84 -2.54
N GLU A 35 -1.04 -2.38 -2.93
CA GLU A 35 -1.48 -3.71 -2.48
C GLU A 35 -0.52 -4.80 -2.95
N GLN A 36 -0.02 -4.69 -4.18
CA GLN A 36 1.01 -5.60 -4.70
C GLN A 36 2.32 -5.44 -3.93
N ALA A 37 2.75 -4.21 -3.68
CA ALA A 37 3.98 -3.95 -2.93
C ALA A 37 3.89 -4.49 -1.49
N ALA A 38 2.76 -4.28 -0.82
CA ALA A 38 2.47 -4.81 0.51
C ALA A 38 2.51 -6.35 0.53
N ARG A 39 1.89 -7.00 -0.46
CA ARG A 39 1.91 -8.47 -0.61
C ARG A 39 3.30 -9.03 -0.94
N ALA A 40 4.12 -8.26 -1.63
CA ALA A 40 5.52 -8.61 -1.92
C ALA A 40 6.45 -8.45 -0.69
N GLY A 41 5.93 -7.96 0.44
CA GLY A 41 6.67 -7.81 1.69
C GLY A 41 7.17 -6.40 1.99
N HIS A 42 6.62 -5.38 1.32
CA HIS A 42 6.95 -4.00 1.62
C HIS A 42 6.12 -3.48 2.81
N GLY A 43 6.70 -3.49 4.01
CA GLY A 43 6.02 -3.07 5.24
C GLY A 43 5.47 -1.63 5.19
N LYS A 44 6.19 -0.68 4.58
CA LYS A 44 5.72 0.71 4.43
C LYS A 44 4.46 0.81 3.56
N ALA A 45 4.34 -0.02 2.52
CA ALA A 45 3.16 0.00 1.65
C ALA A 45 1.93 -0.54 2.38
N ALA A 46 2.12 -1.61 3.16
CA ALA A 46 1.07 -2.17 4.01
C ALA A 46 0.61 -1.16 5.07
N MET A 47 1.54 -0.44 5.70
CA MET A 47 1.21 0.59 6.69
C MET A 47 0.44 1.75 6.07
N PHE A 48 0.85 2.22 4.89
CA PHE A 48 0.16 3.29 4.18
C PHE A 48 -1.27 2.88 3.77
N LEU A 49 -1.46 1.64 3.30
CA LEU A 49 -2.81 1.11 3.03
C LEU A 49 -3.66 1.05 4.30
N ALA A 50 -3.07 0.65 5.43
CA ALA A 50 -3.76 0.63 6.70
C ALA A 50 -4.28 2.02 7.07
N GLU A 51 -3.42 3.03 6.98
CA GLU A 51 -3.80 4.43 7.24
C GLU A 51 -4.84 4.93 6.22
N LEU A 52 -4.71 4.59 4.94
CA LEU A 52 -5.65 4.99 3.90
C LEU A 52 -7.08 4.53 4.23
N TYR A 53 -7.24 3.24 4.56
CA TYR A 53 -8.53 2.65 4.94
C TYR A 53 -8.99 3.09 6.33
N TYR A 54 -8.07 3.37 7.26
CA TYR A 54 -8.40 3.85 8.60
C TYR A 54 -8.95 5.28 8.58
N GLN A 55 -8.31 6.16 7.80
CA GLN A 55 -8.71 7.56 7.64
C GLN A 55 -9.91 7.70 6.68
N GLY A 56 -10.11 6.75 5.77
CA GLY A 56 -11.05 6.91 4.66
C GLY A 56 -10.61 8.01 3.70
N PHE A 57 -9.29 8.19 3.52
CA PHE A 57 -8.77 9.22 2.63
C PHE A 57 -8.82 8.72 1.19
N ARG A 58 -9.69 9.34 0.38
CA ARG A 58 -10.00 8.96 -1.01
C ARG A 58 -10.61 7.56 -1.21
N VAL A 59 -10.63 6.72 -0.18
CA VAL A 59 -11.33 5.41 -0.15
C VAL A 59 -12.40 5.41 0.94
N GLU A 60 -13.35 4.49 0.86
CA GLU A 60 -14.29 4.29 1.95
C GLU A 60 -13.55 3.81 3.21
N ARG A 61 -13.90 4.40 4.35
CA ARG A 61 -13.30 4.04 5.63
C ARG A 61 -13.67 2.60 5.97
N ASP A 62 -12.65 1.75 6.12
CA ASP A 62 -12.82 0.35 6.45
C ASP A 62 -11.80 -0.06 7.52
N SER A 63 -12.28 -0.07 8.77
CA SER A 63 -11.47 -0.40 9.94
C SER A 63 -11.02 -1.87 9.97
N TYR A 64 -11.71 -2.77 9.27
CA TYR A 64 -11.31 -4.17 9.16
C TYR A 64 -10.19 -4.35 8.15
N LYS A 65 -10.28 -3.69 6.98
CA LYS A 65 -9.17 -3.64 6.02
C LYS A 65 -7.95 -2.95 6.62
N ALA A 66 -8.13 -1.85 7.34
CA ALA A 66 -7.03 -1.16 8.01
C ALA A 66 -6.24 -2.10 8.92
N GLN A 67 -6.92 -2.82 9.82
CA GLN A 67 -6.28 -3.81 10.70
C GLN A 67 -5.63 -4.96 9.94
N TYR A 68 -6.22 -5.41 8.83
CA TYR A 68 -5.63 -6.46 8.00
C TYR A 68 -4.26 -6.04 7.45
N TRP A 69 -4.18 -4.83 6.87
CA TRP A 69 -2.94 -4.29 6.33
C TRP A 69 -1.93 -3.91 7.42
N GLU A 70 -2.39 -3.40 8.55
CA GLU A 70 -1.56 -3.09 9.72
C GLU A 70 -0.87 -4.37 10.24
N LYS A 71 -1.62 -5.47 10.39
CA LYS A 71 -1.06 -6.76 10.78
C LYS A 71 -0.02 -7.28 9.78
N MET A 72 -0.28 -7.12 8.49
CA MET A 72 0.71 -7.46 7.46
C MET A 72 1.97 -6.61 7.55
N ALA A 73 1.83 -5.31 7.85
CA ALA A 73 2.96 -4.41 8.04
C ALA A 73 3.82 -4.83 9.24
N THR A 74 3.19 -5.18 10.37
CA THR A 74 3.89 -5.62 11.59
C THR A 74 4.53 -7.00 11.44
N MET A 75 3.93 -7.91 10.66
CA MET A 75 4.50 -9.24 10.41
C MET A 75 5.79 -9.20 9.57
N GLN A 76 6.04 -8.12 8.83
CA GLN A 76 7.20 -7.99 7.93
C GLN A 76 8.16 -6.86 8.33
N ALA A 77 8.07 -6.40 9.59
CA ALA A 77 8.97 -5.41 10.20
C ALA A 77 10.17 -6.07 10.91
#